data_AF-A0A1W9L162-F1
#
_entry.id   AF-A0A1W9L162-F1
#
_cell.length_a   1.000
_cell.length_b   1.000
_cell.length_c   1.000
_cell.angle_alpha   90.00
_cell.angle_beta   90.00
_cell.angle_gamma   90.00
#
_symmetry.space_group_name_H-M   'P 1'
#
loop_
_entity.id
_entity.type
_entity.pdbx_description
1 polymer ?
#
loop_
_entity_poly.entity_id
_entity_poly.type
_entity_poly.pdbx_seq_one_letter_code
_entity_poly.pdbx_strand_id
1 'polypeptide(L)'
;MTLSTKWFIVLGLFIFPIFLLLLLGLLWLWQQDLLLQWLGISIIFSMLGFLGGYALRRSQIIVLPDLPTVKPHDHWSEQGKAAWQWVENTALAIKIEDYPLNDHHKLLSLGQTIVEKIALHYHPASDNSVWEIPVPYLLKITELVSADLRTNFVAHIPASHIVTINDLIRGQRLTSVAR
;
A
#
# COMPACT_ATOMS: atom_id res chain seq x y z
N MET A 1 -5.22 -47.42 -3.50
CA MET A 1 -4.83 -46.11 -4.10
C MET A 1 -5.10 -46.16 -5.61
N THR A 2 -6.29 -45.74 -6.09
CA THR A 2 -6.66 -45.78 -7.52
C THR A 2 -7.48 -44.54 -7.93
N LEU A 3 -7.34 -43.43 -7.19
CA LEU A 3 -8.11 -42.20 -7.42
C LEU A 3 -7.51 -41.33 -8.54
N SER A 4 -6.23 -41.53 -8.88
CA SER A 4 -5.51 -40.64 -9.81
C SER A 4 -5.93 -40.84 -11.27
N THR A 5 -5.97 -42.08 -11.77
CA THR A 5 -6.21 -42.35 -13.20
C THR A 5 -7.65 -42.01 -13.65
N LYS A 6 -8.65 -42.23 -12.78
CA LYS A 6 -10.06 -41.93 -13.09
C LYS A 6 -10.31 -40.42 -13.20
N TRP A 7 -9.64 -39.61 -12.39
CA TRP A 7 -9.74 -38.15 -12.46
C TRP A 7 -9.09 -37.58 -13.71
N PHE A 8 -7.97 -38.16 -14.20
CA PHE A 8 -7.40 -37.76 -15.48
C PHE A 8 -8.32 -38.05 -16.67
N ILE A 9 -9.10 -39.13 -16.62
CA ILE A 9 -10.07 -39.45 -17.68
C ILE A 9 -11.23 -38.45 -17.66
N VAL A 10 -11.75 -38.12 -16.47
CA VAL A 10 -12.84 -37.11 -16.32
C VAL A 10 -12.35 -35.73 -16.75
N LEU A 11 -11.16 -35.34 -16.32
CA LEU A 11 -10.54 -34.07 -16.70
C LEU A 11 -10.28 -34.02 -18.21
N GLY A 12 -9.76 -35.12 -18.78
CA GLY A 12 -9.58 -35.28 -20.22
C GLY A 12 -10.89 -35.15 -20.97
N LEU A 13 -11.97 -35.79 -20.53
CA LEU A 13 -13.29 -35.72 -21.17
C LEU A 13 -13.88 -34.31 -21.12
N PHE A 14 -13.58 -33.54 -20.07
CA PHE A 14 -14.04 -32.16 -19.93
C PHE A 14 -13.22 -31.17 -20.79
N ILE A 15 -11.92 -31.41 -20.91
CA ILE A 15 -10.99 -30.58 -21.69
C ILE A 15 -11.07 -30.91 -23.19
N PHE A 16 -11.38 -32.15 -23.55
CA PHE A 16 -11.46 -32.63 -24.92
C PHE A 16 -12.37 -31.79 -25.84
N PRO A 17 -13.64 -31.48 -25.49
CA PRO A 17 -14.50 -30.66 -26.36
C PRO A 17 -13.96 -29.24 -26.55
N ILE A 18 -13.27 -28.68 -25.55
CA ILE A 18 -12.65 -27.35 -25.64
C ILE A 18 -11.48 -27.38 -26.63
N PHE A 19 -10.62 -28.40 -26.55
CA PHE A 19 -9.53 -28.58 -27.52
C PHE A 19 -10.05 -28.86 -28.93
N LEU A 20 -11.11 -29.66 -29.06
CA LEU A 20 -11.72 -29.96 -30.35
C LEU A 20 -12.27 -28.69 -31.00
N LEU A 21 -12.97 -27.86 -30.23
CA LEU A 21 -13.45 -26.53 -30.67
C LEU A 21 -12.31 -25.61 -31.06
N LEU A 22 -11.22 -25.60 -30.30
CA LEU A 22 -10.06 -24.76 -30.57
C LEU A 22 -9.35 -25.18 -31.87
N LEU A 23 -9.15 -26.49 -32.07
CA LEU A 23 -8.57 -27.04 -33.30
C LEU A 23 -9.48 -26.84 -34.51
N LEU A 24 -10.79 -27.12 -34.40
CA LEU A 24 -11.74 -26.87 -35.49
C LEU A 24 -11.84 -25.37 -35.82
N GLY A 25 -11.84 -24.50 -34.80
CA GLY A 25 -11.86 -23.06 -34.98
C GLY A 25 -10.63 -22.56 -35.74
N LEU A 26 -9.43 -23.05 -35.38
CA LEU A 26 -8.19 -22.75 -36.10
C LEU A 26 -8.22 -23.24 -37.56
N LEU A 27 -8.69 -24.48 -37.79
CA LEU A 27 -8.81 -25.04 -39.14
C LEU A 27 -9.82 -24.27 -39.99
N TRP A 28 -10.94 -23.83 -39.41
CA TRP A 28 -11.95 -23.03 -40.09
C TRP A 28 -11.43 -21.64 -40.43
N LEU A 29 -10.72 -20.98 -39.51
CA LEU A 29 -10.05 -19.71 -39.78
C LEU A 29 -8.97 -19.83 -40.85
N TRP A 30 -8.27 -20.96 -40.90
CA TRP A 30 -7.28 -21.24 -41.94
C TRP A 30 -7.94 -21.42 -43.31
N GLN A 31 -9.05 -22.14 -43.40
CA GLN A 31 -9.80 -22.32 -44.65
C GLN A 31 -10.37 -21.01 -45.20
N GLN A 32 -10.69 -20.04 -44.34
CA GLN A 32 -11.26 -18.74 -44.74
C GLN A 32 -10.19 -17.66 -44.98
N ASP A 33 -8.89 -17.98 -44.94
CA ASP A 33 -7.76 -17.04 -45.01
C ASP A 33 -7.81 -15.89 -43.95
N LEU A 34 -8.65 -16.03 -42.93
CA LEU A 34 -8.87 -15.04 -41.86
C LEU A 34 -7.88 -15.19 -40.70
N LEU A 35 -7.05 -16.24 -40.70
CA LEU A 35 -6.14 -16.56 -39.60
C LEU A 35 -5.18 -15.41 -39.29
N LEU A 36 -4.60 -14.79 -40.32
CA LEU A 36 -3.70 -13.63 -40.16
C LEU A 36 -4.42 -12.39 -39.60
N GLN A 37 -5.66 -12.14 -40.02
CA GLN A 37 -6.46 -11.01 -39.53
C GLN A 37 -6.84 -11.21 -38.06
N TRP A 38 -7.22 -12.43 -37.68
CA TRP A 38 -7.54 -12.79 -36.31
C TRP A 38 -6.33 -12.67 -35.38
N LEU A 39 -5.15 -13.12 -35.83
CA LEU A 39 -3.89 -12.93 -35.10
C LEU A 39 -3.58 -11.44 -34.93
N GLY A 40 -3.72 -10.65 -36.00
CA GLY A 40 -3.49 -9.20 -35.96
C GLY A 40 -4.39 -8.50 -34.94
N ILE A 41 -5.69 -8.78 -34.95
CA ILE A 41 -6.66 -8.22 -33.99
C ILE A 41 -6.31 -8.66 -32.56
N SER A 42 -5.96 -9.93 -32.36
CA SER A 42 -5.59 -10.47 -31.04
C SER A 42 -4.34 -9.81 -30.47
N ILE A 43 -3.33 -9.56 -31.31
CA ILE A 43 -2.11 -8.83 -30.93
C ILE A 43 -2.45 -7.39 -30.56
N ILE A 44 -3.26 -6.71 -31.36
CA ILE A 44 -3.67 -5.32 -31.09
C ILE A 44 -4.42 -5.21 -29.76
N PHE A 45 -5.39 -6.09 -29.52
CA PHE A 45 -6.14 -6.10 -28.25
C PHE A 45 -5.27 -6.45 -27.06
N SER A 46 -4.34 -7.40 -27.21
CA SER A 46 -3.37 -7.73 -26.16
C SER A 46 -2.44 -6.55 -25.86
N MET A 47 -1.98 -5.85 -26.89
CA MET A 47 -1.10 -4.68 -26.76
C MET A 47 -1.85 -3.50 -26.15
N LEU A 48 -3.11 -3.26 -26.51
CA LEU A 48 -3.97 -2.26 -25.88
C LEU A 48 -4.25 -2.59 -24.41
N GLY A 49 -4.52 -3.86 -24.09
CA GLY A 49 -4.69 -4.31 -22.71
C GLY A 49 -3.41 -4.15 -21.89
N PHE A 50 -2.26 -4.50 -22.46
CA PHE A 50 -0.96 -4.32 -21.83
C PHE A 50 -0.63 -2.84 -21.61
N LEU A 51 -0.80 -1.99 -22.62
CA LEU A 51 -0.58 -0.55 -22.52
C LEU A 51 -1.57 0.11 -21.56
N GLY A 52 -2.84 -0.31 -21.57
CA GLY A 52 -3.85 0.15 -20.63
C GLY A 52 -3.51 -0.24 -19.19
N GLY A 53 -3.09 -1.49 -18.96
CA GLY A 53 -2.63 -1.96 -17.65
C GLY A 53 -1.34 -1.28 -17.18
N TYR A 54 -0.40 -1.03 -18.10
CA TYR A 54 0.83 -0.28 -17.83
C TYR A 54 0.53 1.19 -17.48
N ALA A 55 -0.37 1.83 -18.23
CA ALA A 55 -0.83 3.19 -17.96
C ALA A 55 -1.56 3.27 -16.61
N LEU A 56 -2.47 2.33 -16.32
CA LEU A 56 -3.16 2.26 -15.02
C LEU A 56 -2.18 2.06 -13.86
N ARG A 57 -1.19 1.16 -13.99
CA ARG A 57 -0.15 0.99 -12.97
C ARG A 57 0.66 2.26 -12.73
N ARG A 58 0.92 3.05 -13.79
CA ARG A 58 1.61 4.34 -13.66
C ARG A 58 0.72 5.40 -12.99
N SER A 59 -0.59 5.35 -13.24
CA SER A 59 -1.60 6.23 -12.61
C SER A 59 -1.99 5.82 -11.19
N GLN A 60 -1.60 4.62 -10.73
CA GLN A 60 -1.81 4.16 -9.35
C GLN A 60 -0.83 4.78 -8.33
N ILE A 61 0.05 5.69 -8.76
CA ILE A 61 0.58 6.70 -7.84
C ILE A 61 -0.59 7.64 -7.55
N ILE A 62 -1.45 7.21 -6.62
CA ILE A 62 -2.49 8.04 -6.05
C ILE A 62 -1.77 9.14 -5.30
N VAL A 63 -1.50 10.25 -5.98
CA VAL A 63 -1.28 11.53 -5.31
C VAL A 63 -2.63 11.82 -4.66
N LEU A 64 -2.77 11.55 -3.36
CA LEU A 64 -3.97 11.95 -2.63
C LEU A 64 -4.09 13.47 -2.82
N PRO A 65 -5.06 13.96 -3.62
CA PRO A 65 -5.08 15.36 -4.03
C PRO A 65 -5.39 16.29 -2.86
N ASP A 66 -6.02 15.74 -1.81
CA ASP A 66 -6.31 16.41 -0.55
C ASP A 66 -5.80 15.55 0.61
N LEU A 67 -4.51 15.65 0.93
CA LEU A 67 -4.06 15.19 2.24
C LEU A 67 -4.83 16.03 3.29
N PRO A 68 -5.55 15.42 4.23
CA PRO A 68 -6.28 16.17 5.24
C PRO A 68 -5.29 17.04 6.00
N THR A 69 -5.52 18.36 5.96
CA THR A 69 -4.73 19.31 6.74
C THR A 69 -5.00 19.04 8.22
N VAL A 70 -4.02 18.44 8.90
CA VAL A 70 -4.10 18.21 10.34
C VAL A 70 -3.97 19.56 11.02
N LYS A 71 -5.03 20.01 11.69
CA LYS A 71 -5.06 21.28 12.41
C LYS A 71 -4.87 21.02 13.91
N PRO A 72 -4.19 21.92 14.63
CA PRO A 72 -4.15 21.83 16.08
C PRO A 72 -5.56 21.97 16.63
N HIS A 73 -5.90 21.17 17.65
CA HIS A 73 -7.24 21.20 18.23
C HIS A 73 -7.45 22.49 19.01
N ASP A 74 -8.65 23.08 18.93
CA ASP A 74 -8.98 24.37 19.57
C ASP A 74 -8.65 24.46 21.07
N HIS A 75 -8.65 23.33 21.78
CA HIS A 75 -8.39 23.26 23.22
C HIS A 75 -6.89 23.14 23.58
N TRP A 76 -5.96 23.26 22.62
CA TRP A 76 -4.53 23.17 22.89
C TRP A 76 -4.03 24.38 23.69
N SER A 77 -3.12 24.14 24.63
CA SER A 77 -2.43 25.20 25.34
C SER A 77 -1.54 26.02 24.38
N GLU A 78 -1.18 27.23 24.78
CA GLU A 78 -0.27 28.07 23.98
C GLU A 78 1.08 27.41 23.73
N GLN A 79 1.59 26.64 24.71
CA GLN A 79 2.78 25.79 24.53
C GLN A 79 2.55 24.67 23.50
N GLY A 80 1.37 24.06 23.49
CA GLY A 80 1.01 23.05 22.48
C GLY A 80 0.92 23.62 21.07
N LYS A 81 0.35 24.82 20.91
CA LYS A 81 0.31 25.52 19.63
C LYS A 81 1.71 25.89 19.13
N ALA A 82 2.59 26.34 20.03
CA ALA A 82 3.99 26.64 19.68
C ALA A 82 4.76 25.38 19.25
N ALA A 83 4.58 24.27 19.97
CA ALA A 83 5.14 22.98 19.59
C ALA A 83 4.61 22.50 18.21
N TRP A 84 3.31 22.68 17.95
CA TRP A 84 2.69 22.36 16.66
C TRP A 84 3.32 23.13 15.50
N GLN A 85 3.47 24.45 15.66
CA GLN A 85 4.08 25.31 14.63
C GLN A 85 5.49 24.87 14.29
N TRP A 86 6.27 24.43 15.29
CA TRP A 86 7.61 23.88 15.04
C TRP A 86 7.56 22.60 14.20
N VAL A 87 6.64 21.68 14.49
CA VAL A 87 6.44 20.45 13.70
C VAL A 87 6.01 20.79 12.27
N GLU A 88 5.07 21.72 12.10
CA GLU A 88 4.58 22.16 10.78
C GLU A 88 5.70 22.78 9.94
N ASN A 89 6.51 23.66 10.53
CA ASN A 89 7.67 24.24 9.86
C ASN A 89 8.72 23.18 9.49
N THR A 90 8.90 22.17 10.34
CA THR A 90 9.82 21.06 10.08
C THR A 90 9.30 20.18 8.94
N ALA A 91 8.00 19.88 8.91
CA ALA A 91 7.36 19.13 7.85
C ALA A 91 7.47 19.83 6.49
N LEU A 92 7.31 21.15 6.45
CA LEU A 92 7.49 21.96 5.22
C LEU A 92 8.94 21.99 4.72
N ALA A 93 9.92 21.86 5.62
CA ALA A 93 11.33 21.87 5.28
C ALA A 93 11.86 20.50 4.80
N ILE A 94 11.16 19.40 5.12
CA ILE A 94 11.57 18.04 4.79
C ILE A 94 11.21 17.70 3.34
N LYS A 95 12.18 17.12 2.62
CA LYS A 95 11.96 16.52 1.30
C LYS A 95 11.62 15.05 1.43
N ILE A 96 10.61 14.60 0.69
CA ILE A 96 10.14 13.20 0.73
C ILE A 96 11.25 12.25 0.25
N GLU A 97 12.10 12.70 -0.67
CA GLU A 97 13.21 11.91 -1.24
C GLU A 97 14.26 11.53 -0.19
N ASP A 98 14.44 12.34 0.86
CA ASP A 98 15.43 12.10 1.90
C ASP A 98 14.99 11.00 2.88
N TYR A 99 13.67 10.76 2.98
CA TYR A 99 13.00 9.82 3.89
C TYR A 99 12.09 8.83 3.13
N PRO A 100 12.68 7.90 2.37
CA PRO A 100 11.88 6.92 1.62
C PRO A 100 11.15 5.98 2.58
N LEU A 101 9.90 5.62 2.25
CA LEU A 101 9.04 4.74 3.06
C LEU A 101 9.63 3.35 3.34
N ASN A 102 10.60 2.90 2.54
CA ASN A 102 11.27 1.61 2.72
C ASN A 102 12.41 1.67 3.76
N ASP A 103 12.92 2.87 4.08
CA ASP A 103 14.00 3.06 5.05
C ASP A 103 13.41 3.32 6.44
N HIS A 104 13.09 2.22 7.11
CA HIS A 104 12.48 2.23 8.44
C HIS A 104 13.38 2.91 9.49
N HIS A 105 14.71 2.81 9.35
CA HIS A 105 15.64 3.40 10.29
C HIS A 105 15.61 4.94 10.23
N LYS A 106 15.64 5.51 9.02
CA LYS A 106 15.53 6.95 8.83
C LYS A 106 14.21 7.51 9.36
N LEU A 107 13.10 6.83 9.07
CA LEU A 107 11.78 7.24 9.56
C LEU A 107 11.70 7.20 11.10
N LEU A 108 12.24 6.14 11.71
CA LEU A 108 12.26 6.02 13.16
C LEU A 108 13.12 7.11 13.81
N SER A 109 14.31 7.40 13.24
CA SER A 109 15.17 8.48 13.73
C SER A 109 14.54 9.87 13.60
N LEU A 110 13.76 10.10 12.55
CA LEU A 110 13.01 11.35 12.37
C LEU A 110 11.95 11.50 13.46
N GLY A 111 11.16 10.44 13.70
CA GLY A 111 10.17 10.41 14.76
C GLY A 111 10.78 10.65 16.15
N GLN A 112 11.91 9.99 16.44
CA GLN A 112 12.65 10.20 17.68
C GLN A 112 13.11 11.65 17.84
N THR A 113 13.69 12.24 16.79
CA THR A 113 14.17 13.64 16.80
C THR A 113 13.02 14.62 17.09
N ILE A 114 11.85 14.39 16.48
CA ILE A 114 10.66 15.20 16.71
C ILE A 114 10.19 15.08 18.17
N VAL A 115 10.10 13.85 18.70
CA VAL A 115 9.69 13.61 20.09
C VAL A 115 10.66 14.26 21.08
N GLU A 116 11.97 14.10 20.89
CA GLU A 116 12.99 14.72 21.73
C GLU A 116 12.87 16.24 21.74
N LYS A 117 12.66 16.86 20.57
CA LYS A 117 12.52 18.31 20.47
C LYS A 117 11.25 18.82 21.17
N ILE A 118 10.13 18.12 21.00
CA ILE A 118 8.87 18.46 21.66
C ILE A 118 9.02 18.27 23.17
N ALA A 119 9.63 17.18 23.63
CA ALA A 119 9.85 16.94 25.05
C ALA A 119 10.71 18.05 25.68
N LEU A 120 11.78 18.46 24.99
CA LEU A 120 12.63 19.58 25.43
C LEU A 120 11.87 20.90 25.52
N HIS A 121 10.88 21.13 24.65
CA HIS A 121 10.03 22.32 24.70
C HIS A 121 9.19 22.38 26.00
N TYR A 122 8.70 21.23 26.47
CA TYR A 122 7.90 21.15 27.70
C TYR A 122 8.74 21.04 28.98
N HIS A 123 9.91 20.39 28.90
CA HIS A 123 10.80 20.15 30.03
C HIS A 123 12.24 20.64 29.74
N PRO A 124 12.45 21.96 29.61
CA PRO A 124 13.74 22.52 29.18
C PRO A 124 14.86 22.39 30.23
N ALA A 125 14.52 22.15 31.49
CA ALA A 125 15.46 22.05 32.61
C ALA A 125 15.84 20.59 32.97
N SER A 126 15.29 19.59 32.28
CA SER A 126 15.62 18.17 32.50
C SER A 126 16.68 17.73 31.50
N ASP A 127 17.72 17.03 31.98
CA ASP A 127 18.74 16.39 31.14
C ASP A 127 18.15 15.32 30.21
N ASN A 128 16.94 14.85 30.54
CA ASN A 128 16.28 13.69 29.96
C ASN A 128 14.78 13.96 29.74
N SER A 129 14.46 15.05 29.02
CA SER A 129 13.09 15.57 28.86
C SER A 129 12.04 14.55 28.41
N VAL A 130 12.41 13.53 27.62
CA VAL A 130 11.50 12.47 27.16
C VAL A 130 11.00 11.59 28.32
N TRP A 131 11.82 11.41 29.35
CA TRP A 131 11.52 10.54 30.50
C TRP A 131 10.66 11.23 31.56
N GLU A 132 10.48 12.55 31.47
CA GLU A 132 9.59 13.32 32.35
C GLU A 132 8.11 13.12 32.02
N ILE A 133 7.79 12.47 30.90
CA ILE A 133 6.41 12.25 30.46
C ILE A 133 5.76 11.21 31.38
N PRO A 134 4.67 11.56 32.11
CA PRO A 134 3.96 10.61 32.96
C PRO A 134 3.41 9.41 32.17
N VAL A 135 3.61 8.20 32.71
CA VAL A 135 3.12 6.94 32.12
C VAL A 135 1.63 6.98 31.75
N PRO A 136 0.70 7.53 32.58
CA PRO A 136 -0.71 7.61 32.20
C PRO A 136 -0.95 8.41 30.91
N TYR A 137 -0.16 9.46 30.66
CA TYR A 137 -0.27 10.25 29.43
C TYR A 137 0.28 9.50 28.23
N LEU A 138 1.37 8.74 28.38
CA LEU A 138 1.84 7.85 27.32
C LEU A 138 0.76 6.84 26.92
N LEU A 139 0.13 6.18 27.90
CA LEU A 139 -0.98 5.26 27.62
C LEU A 139 -2.12 5.97 26.88
N LYS A 140 -2.49 7.18 27.31
CA LYS A 140 -3.54 7.95 26.64
C LYS A 140 -3.18 8.31 25.20
N ILE A 141 -1.93 8.68 24.94
CA ILE A 141 -1.44 8.94 23.58
C ILE A 141 -1.55 7.67 22.73
N THR A 142 -1.11 6.52 23.25
CA THR A 142 -1.21 5.25 22.50
C THR A 142 -2.65 4.85 22.17
N GLU A 143 -3.58 5.09 23.10
CA GLU A 143 -5.02 4.87 22.88
C GLU A 143 -5.54 5.75 21.74
N LEU A 144 -5.26 7.05 21.80
CA LEU A 144 -5.71 8.03 20.81
C LEU A 144 -5.14 7.72 19.42
N VAL A 145 -3.84 7.45 19.33
CA VAL A 145 -3.17 7.10 18.07
C VAL A 145 -3.74 5.80 17.52
N SER A 146 -3.98 4.79 18.35
CA SER A 146 -4.55 3.51 17.89
C SER A 146 -5.99 3.68 17.38
N ALA A 147 -6.81 4.48 18.06
CA ALA A 147 -8.17 4.77 17.65
C ALA A 147 -8.22 5.56 16.32
N ASP A 148 -7.32 6.53 16.17
CA ASP A 148 -7.21 7.34 14.96
C ASP A 148 -6.70 6.51 13.77
N LEU A 149 -5.65 5.71 13.98
CA LEU A 149 -5.16 4.76 12.97
C LEU A 149 -6.26 3.82 12.52
N ARG A 150 -7.01 3.20 13.44
CA ARG A 150 -8.13 2.31 13.10
C ARG A 150 -9.16 3.03 12.22
N THR A 151 -9.53 4.26 12.58
CA THR A 151 -10.53 5.04 11.84
C THR A 151 -10.03 5.39 10.44
N ASN A 152 -8.80 5.89 10.32
CA ASN A 152 -8.20 6.25 9.03
C ASN A 152 -7.99 5.02 8.13
N PHE A 153 -7.57 3.90 8.69
CA PHE A 153 -7.32 2.65 7.96
C PHE A 153 -8.62 2.07 7.39
N VAL A 154 -9.71 2.10 8.16
CA VAL A 154 -11.03 1.66 7.69
C VAL A 154 -11.58 2.60 6.61
N ALA A 155 -11.39 3.92 6.76
CA ALA A 155 -11.93 4.91 5.84
C ALA A 155 -11.22 4.96 4.48
N HIS A 156 -9.90 4.80 4.45
CA HIS A 156 -9.10 5.05 3.24
C HIS A 156 -8.55 3.79 2.56
N ILE A 157 -8.51 2.65 3.25
CA ILE A 157 -7.97 1.41 2.68
C ILE A 157 -9.12 0.47 2.31
N PRO A 158 -9.37 0.25 1.01
CA PRO A 158 -10.39 -0.69 0.57
C PRO A 158 -10.02 -2.10 1.03
N ALA A 159 -11.03 -2.87 1.44
CA ALA A 159 -10.85 -4.21 2.01
C ALA A 159 -9.95 -4.27 3.27
N SER A 160 -9.74 -3.16 3.98
CA SER A 160 -9.01 -3.10 5.26
C SER A 160 -9.48 -4.14 6.29
N HIS A 161 -10.77 -4.47 6.29
CA HIS A 161 -11.37 -5.49 7.15
C HIS A 161 -10.93 -6.94 6.86
N ILE A 162 -10.29 -7.20 5.71
CA ILE A 162 -9.81 -8.52 5.27
C ILE A 162 -8.27 -8.61 5.39
N VAL A 163 -7.58 -7.46 5.42
CA VAL A 163 -6.11 -7.41 5.49
C VAL A 163 -5.64 -7.94 6.83
N THR A 164 -4.83 -9.00 6.79
CA THR A 164 -4.22 -9.58 8.00
C THR A 164 -2.78 -9.10 8.19
N ILE A 165 -2.26 -9.26 9.41
CA ILE A 165 -0.84 -8.99 9.71
C ILE A 165 0.08 -9.83 8.82
N ASN A 166 -0.32 -11.08 8.49
CA ASN A 166 0.45 -11.95 7.60
C ASN A 166 0.56 -11.37 6.17
N ASP A 167 -0.48 -10.70 5.68
CA ASP A 167 -0.46 -10.09 4.34
C ASP A 167 0.51 -8.90 4.29
N LEU A 168 0.58 -8.11 5.36
CA LEU A 168 1.54 -7.01 5.49
C LEU A 168 2.99 -7.54 5.48
N ILE A 169 3.27 -8.59 6.26
CA ILE A 169 4.61 -9.21 6.31
C ILE A 169 4.99 -9.85 4.97
N ARG A 170 4.04 -10.47 4.26
CA ARG A 170 4.28 -11.06 2.93
C ARG A 170 4.48 -10.00 1.84
N GLY A 171 3.73 -8.90 1.89
CA GLY A 171 3.89 -7.78 0.96
C GLY A 171 5.31 -7.21 0.98
N GLN A 172 5.91 -7.05 2.17
CA GLN A 172 7.30 -6.62 2.33
C GLN A 172 8.32 -7.60 1.74
N ARG A 173 8.04 -8.91 1.74
CA ARG A 173 8.92 -9.91 1.14
C ARG A 173 8.94 -9.83 -0.38
N LEU A 174 7.79 -9.61 -1.02
CA LEU A 174 7.70 -9.49 -2.48
C LEU A 174 8.45 -8.27 -3.00
N THR A 175 8.43 -7.14 -2.28
CA THR A 175 9.21 -5.95 -2.63
C THR A 175 10.71 -6.13 -2.38
N SER A 176 11.12 -6.96 -1.41
CA SER A 176 12.53 -7.27 -1.14
C SER A 176 13.16 -8.23 -2.17
N VAL A 177 12.36 -9.10 -2.79
CA VAL A 177 12.82 -10.07 -3.81
C VAL A 177 12.83 -9.43 -5.21
N ALA A 178 12.07 -8.36 -5.42
CA ALA A 178 12.04 -7.63 -6.69
C ALA A 178 13.17 -6.57 -6.83
N ARG A 179 14.20 -6.63 -5.98
CA ARG A 179 15.39 -5.77 -6.04
C ARG A 179 16.61 -6.56 -6.50
#